data_AF-A0A411GWH4-F1
#
_entry.id   AF-A0A411GWH4-F1
#
_cell.length_a   1.000
_cell.length_b   1.000
_cell.length_c   1.000
_cell.angle_alpha   90.00
_cell.angle_beta   90.00
_cell.angle_gamma   90.00
#
_symmetry.space_group_name_H-M   'P 1'
#
loop_
_entity.id
_entity.type
_entity.pdbx_description
1 polymer ?
#
loop_
_entity_poly.entity_id
_entity_poly.type
_entity_poly.pdbx_seq_one_letter_code
_entity_poly.pdbx_strand_id
1 'polypeptide(L)'
;TYYTPEYETKDTDILAAFRVTPQPGVPPEKAGAAVAAESSTGTWTTVWTDGLTTLDRYKGRCYHIEPVPGEADQYICYIAYPLNLFEEGSVTNMFTSIVGNVFGFKALRALRLEDLLIPPSYSKTFQGPPHGI
;
A
#
# COMPACT_ATOMS: atom_id res chain seq x y z
N THR A 1 -3.78 10.40 -9.84
CA THR A 1 -2.66 9.43 -9.78
C THR A 1 -2.53 8.90 -8.36
N TYR A 2 -2.04 7.67 -8.19
CA TYR A 2 -1.75 7.03 -6.89
C TYR A 2 -0.28 7.18 -6.45
N TYR A 3 0.57 7.74 -7.32
CA TYR A 3 1.92 8.20 -6.96
C TYR A 3 1.86 9.67 -6.53
N THR A 4 2.23 9.96 -5.30
CA THR A 4 2.16 11.28 -4.66
C THR A 4 3.42 11.50 -3.81
N PRO A 5 4.58 11.80 -4.43
CA PRO A 5 5.86 11.93 -3.74
C PRO A 5 5.91 13.07 -2.71
N GLU A 6 5.00 14.03 -2.84
CA GLU A 6 4.83 15.17 -1.93
C GLU A 6 3.94 14.87 -0.70
N TYR A 7 3.40 13.65 -0.59
CA TYR A 7 2.50 13.31 0.51
C TYR A 7 3.25 13.20 1.84
N GLU A 8 2.85 14.02 2.79
CA GLU A 8 3.26 13.89 4.19
C GLU A 8 2.42 12.80 4.88
N THR A 9 3.08 11.76 5.36
CA THR A 9 2.43 10.67 6.09
C THR A 9 1.81 11.16 7.39
N LYS A 10 0.65 10.60 7.75
CA LYS A 10 0.00 10.89 9.03
C LYS A 10 0.35 9.82 10.06
N ASP A 11 0.36 10.20 11.33
CA ASP A 11 0.58 9.26 12.45
C ASP A 11 -0.47 8.14 12.53
N THR A 12 -1.62 8.33 11.88
CA THR A 12 -2.71 7.36 11.79
C THR A 12 -2.64 6.45 10.56
N ASP A 13 -1.75 6.73 9.61
CA ASP A 13 -1.66 5.92 8.40
C ASP A 13 -1.00 4.57 8.73
N ILE A 14 -1.48 3.51 8.07
CA ILE A 14 -0.71 2.26 7.98
C ILE A 14 0.30 2.45 6.85
N LEU A 15 1.58 2.22 7.12
CA LEU A 15 2.62 2.33 6.10
C LEU A 15 3.12 0.93 5.73
N ALA A 16 3.31 0.70 4.43
CA ALA A 16 3.87 -0.54 3.93
C ALA A 16 5.14 -0.27 3.11
N ALA A 17 6.17 -1.07 3.34
CA ALA A 17 7.36 -1.12 2.51
C ALA A 17 7.26 -2.34 1.60
N PHE A 18 7.14 -2.11 0.29
CA PHE A 18 7.15 -3.17 -0.70
C PHE A 18 8.47 -3.20 -1.47
N ARG A 19 9.12 -4.35 -1.50
CA ARG A 19 10.17 -4.62 -2.49
C ARG A 19 9.50 -4.99 -3.81
N VAL A 20 9.66 -4.14 -4.81
CA VAL A 20 9.01 -4.23 -6.12
C VAL A 20 10.05 -4.50 -7.19
N THR A 21 9.81 -5.51 -8.02
CA THR A 21 10.58 -5.79 -9.23
C THR A 21 9.67 -5.63 -10.45
N PRO A 22 9.67 -4.46 -11.13
CA PRO A 22 8.83 -4.23 -12.31
C PRO A 22 9.20 -5.13 -13.49
N GLN A 23 8.28 -5.30 -14.43
CA GLN A 23 8.59 -5.84 -15.76
C GLN A 23 9.49 -4.86 -16.55
N PRO A 24 10.33 -5.36 -17.48
CA PRO A 24 11.10 -4.48 -18.37
C PRO A 24 10.21 -3.47 -19.09
N GLY A 25 10.61 -2.19 -19.06
CA GLY A 25 9.84 -1.09 -19.65
C GLY A 25 8.71 -0.53 -18.79
N VAL A 26 8.45 -1.08 -17.60
CA VAL A 26 7.52 -0.50 -16.62
C VAL A 26 8.30 0.41 -15.67
N PRO A 27 8.02 1.74 -15.64
CA PRO A 27 8.64 2.65 -14.69
C PRO A 27 8.32 2.29 -13.23
N PRO A 28 9.25 2.45 -12.29
CA PRO A 28 9.03 2.13 -10.88
C PRO A 28 7.89 2.96 -10.27
N GLU A 29 7.69 4.21 -10.69
CA GLU A 29 6.59 5.07 -10.24
C GLU A 29 5.23 4.50 -10.64
N LYS A 30 5.13 3.94 -11.86
CA LYS A 30 3.90 3.27 -12.31
C LYS A 30 3.68 1.95 -11.57
N ALA A 31 4.75 1.20 -11.29
CA ALA A 31 4.65 -0.02 -10.52
C ALA A 31 4.17 0.25 -9.09
N GLY A 32 4.78 1.21 -8.39
CA GLY A 32 4.36 1.62 -7.04
C GLY A 32 2.95 2.21 -7.02
N ALA A 33 2.58 3.03 -8.01
CA ALA A 33 1.22 3.54 -8.14
C ALA A 33 0.19 2.43 -8.36
N ALA A 34 0.51 1.40 -9.16
CA ALA A 34 -0.38 0.27 -9.41
C ALA A 34 -0.61 -0.56 -8.14
N VAL A 35 0.46 -0.84 -7.38
CA VAL A 35 0.33 -1.51 -6.08
C VAL A 35 -0.55 -0.68 -5.14
N ALA A 36 -0.29 0.63 -5.01
CA ALA A 36 -1.08 1.50 -4.15
C ALA A 36 -2.56 1.58 -4.56
N ALA A 37 -2.84 1.62 -5.87
CA ALA A 37 -4.20 1.67 -6.40
C ALA A 37 -4.99 0.41 -6.04
N GLU A 38 -4.45 -0.75 -6.40
CA GLU A 38 -5.18 -2.03 -6.38
C GLU A 38 -5.16 -2.70 -4.99
N SER A 39 -4.43 -2.12 -4.04
CA SER A 39 -4.52 -2.43 -2.61
C SER A 39 -5.34 -1.40 -1.81
N SER A 40 -5.99 -0.43 -2.48
CA SER A 40 -6.89 0.53 -1.82
C SER A 40 -8.25 0.67 -2.52
N THR A 41 -8.30 1.32 -3.68
CA THR A 41 -9.54 1.88 -4.25
C THR A 41 -9.55 1.91 -5.78
N GLY A 42 -8.41 1.66 -6.42
CA GLY A 42 -8.26 1.77 -7.86
C GLY A 42 -8.54 0.46 -8.60
N THR A 43 -8.82 0.59 -9.89
CA THR A 43 -8.88 -0.51 -10.84
C THR A 43 -8.24 -0.10 -12.17
N TRP A 44 -8.22 -0.98 -13.16
CA TRP A 44 -7.53 -0.83 -14.44
C TRP A 44 -8.05 0.29 -15.37
N THR A 45 -9.24 0.84 -15.09
CA THR A 45 -9.83 1.96 -15.83
C THR A 45 -10.52 2.93 -14.88
N THR A 46 -10.67 4.18 -15.31
CA THR A 46 -11.40 5.20 -14.54
C THR A 46 -12.87 4.81 -14.40
N VAL A 47 -13.41 4.95 -13.19
CA VAL A 47 -14.81 4.70 -12.90
C VAL A 47 -15.49 5.97 -12.42
N TRP A 48 -16.66 6.29 -12.96
CA TRP A 48 -17.38 7.53 -12.62
C TRP A 48 -17.83 7.57 -11.15
N THR A 49 -17.97 6.40 -10.52
CA THR A 49 -18.34 6.24 -9.11
C THR A 49 -17.31 6.80 -8.15
N ASP A 50 -16.06 7.04 -8.60
CA ASP A 50 -15.07 7.77 -7.82
C ASP A 50 -15.57 9.17 -7.42
N GLY A 51 -16.43 9.78 -8.23
CA GLY A 51 -17.06 11.07 -7.94
C GLY A 51 -18.16 11.04 -6.87
N LEU A 52 -18.58 9.85 -6.42
CA LEU A 52 -19.56 9.68 -5.34
C LEU A 52 -18.90 9.66 -3.95
N THR A 53 -17.57 9.58 -3.90
CA THR A 53 -16.78 9.56 -2.66
C THR A 53 -15.62 10.55 -2.74
N THR A 54 -14.93 10.76 -1.62
CA THR A 54 -13.72 11.58 -1.60
C THR A 54 -12.51 10.68 -1.81
N LEU A 55 -12.10 10.47 -3.06
CA LEU A 55 -10.94 9.63 -3.38
C LEU A 55 -9.67 10.07 -2.62
N ASP A 56 -9.49 11.37 -2.43
CA ASP A 56 -8.37 11.91 -1.64
C ASP A 56 -8.41 11.57 -0.16
N ARG A 57 -9.52 11.06 0.37
CA ARG A 57 -9.61 10.54 1.74
C ARG A 57 -9.24 9.07 1.82
N TYR A 58 -9.56 8.28 0.80
CA TYR A 58 -9.50 6.82 0.84
C TYR A 58 -8.37 6.21 0.01
N LYS A 59 -7.81 6.91 -0.97
CA LYS A 59 -6.75 6.36 -1.81
C LYS A 59 -5.50 6.03 -0.98
N GLY A 60 -4.93 4.86 -1.24
CA GLY A 60 -3.54 4.55 -0.90
C GLY A 60 -2.60 5.45 -1.71
N ARG A 61 -1.42 5.71 -1.18
CA ARG A 61 -0.48 6.66 -1.78
C ARG A 61 0.93 6.08 -1.79
N CYS A 62 1.48 5.85 -2.97
CA CYS A 62 2.91 5.61 -3.11
C CYS A 62 3.62 6.97 -2.96
N TYR A 63 4.24 7.20 -1.81
CA TYR A 63 4.79 8.52 -1.44
C TYR A 63 6.32 8.56 -1.52
N HIS A 64 6.98 7.41 -1.53
CA HIS A 64 8.43 7.36 -1.66
C HIS A 64 8.86 6.10 -2.40
N ILE A 65 9.90 6.23 -3.22
CA ILE A 65 10.49 5.13 -3.98
C ILE A 65 12.00 5.30 -3.91
N GLU A 66 12.69 4.25 -3.50
CA GLU A 66 14.15 4.22 -3.51
C GLU A 66 14.67 2.94 -4.20
N PRO A 67 15.81 3.00 -4.91
CA PRO A 67 16.43 1.81 -5.48
C PRO A 67 17.03 0.93 -4.37
N VAL A 68 16.94 -0.39 -4.53
CA VAL A 68 17.59 -1.33 -3.62
C VAL A 68 19.09 -1.37 -3.92
N PRO A 69 19.98 -1.12 -2.93
CA PRO A 69 21.42 -1.22 -3.14
C PRO A 69 21.85 -2.61 -3.61
N GLY A 70 22.65 -2.69 -4.68
CA GLY A 70 23.17 -3.94 -5.22
C GLY A 70 22.25 -4.68 -6.21
N GLU A 71 21.02 -4.19 -6.43
CA GLU A 71 20.06 -4.76 -7.36
C GLU A 71 19.73 -3.76 -8.48
N ALA A 72 19.77 -4.19 -9.74
CA ALA A 72 19.62 -3.26 -10.88
C ALA A 72 18.18 -2.82 -11.13
N ASP A 73 17.20 -3.68 -10.85
CA ASP A 73 15.78 -3.46 -11.19
C ASP A 73 14.83 -3.63 -9.98
N GLN A 74 15.35 -3.49 -8.76
CA GLN A 74 14.54 -3.60 -7.54
C GLN A 74 14.43 -2.26 -6.83
N TYR A 75 13.24 -2.00 -6.30
CA TYR A 75 12.91 -0.76 -5.63
C TYR A 75 12.17 -1.06 -4.34
N ILE A 76 12.34 -0.22 -3.31
CA ILE A 76 11.42 -0.17 -2.19
C ILE A 76 10.39 0.93 -2.48
N CYS A 77 9.13 0.54 -2.60
CA CYS A 77 8.01 1.45 -2.72
C CYS A 77 7.30 1.55 -1.37
N TYR A 78 7.25 2.78 -0.84
CA TYR A 78 6.56 3.07 0.40
C TYR A 78 5.14 3.55 0.11
N ILE A 79 4.17 2.87 0.72
CA ILE A 79 2.75 3.14 0.50
C ILE A 79 2.09 3.50 1.83
N ALA A 80 1.36 4.61 1.84
CA ALA A 80 0.56 5.05 2.97
C ALA A 80 -0.93 4.75 2.73
N TYR A 81 -1.56 4.08 3.70
CA TYR A 81 -2.97 3.72 3.69
C TYR A 81 -3.73 4.47 4.79
N PRO A 82 -4.79 5.23 4.45
CA PRO A 82 -5.64 5.87 5.45
C PRO A 82 -6.29 4.85 6.39
N LEU A 83 -6.31 5.14 7.70
CA LEU A 83 -6.88 4.27 8.74
C LEU A 83 -8.30 3.78 8.42
N ASN A 84 -9.14 4.64 7.86
CA ASN A 84 -10.56 4.35 7.58
C ASN A 84 -10.79 3.28 6.50
N LEU A 85 -9.73 2.79 5.85
CA LEU A 85 -9.81 1.63 4.95
C LEU A 85 -9.95 0.30 5.70
N PHE A 86 -9.57 0.27 6.98
CA PHE A 86 -9.40 -0.96 7.72
C PHE A 86 -10.47 -1.15 8.78
N GLU A 87 -10.99 -2.37 8.83
CA GLU A 87 -11.89 -2.81 9.88
C GLU A 87 -11.12 -2.97 11.20
N GLU A 88 -11.68 -2.42 12.27
CA GLU A 88 -11.14 -2.50 13.63
C GLU A 88 -11.02 -3.96 14.10
N GLY A 89 -9.89 -4.32 14.71
CA GLY A 89 -9.67 -5.67 15.25
C GLY A 89 -9.52 -6.78 14.19
N SER A 90 -9.43 -6.46 12.90
CA SER A 90 -9.47 -7.44 11.80
C SER A 90 -8.15 -7.51 11.01
N VAL A 91 -7.25 -8.41 11.44
CA VAL A 91 -6.02 -8.72 10.68
C VAL A 91 -6.36 -9.27 9.29
N THR A 92 -7.46 -10.01 9.19
CA THR A 92 -7.98 -10.55 7.93
C THR A 92 -8.31 -9.44 6.94
N ASN A 93 -9.04 -8.40 7.37
CA ASN A 93 -9.36 -7.26 6.51
C ASN A 93 -8.09 -6.51 6.08
N MET A 94 -7.17 -6.26 7.01
CA MET A 94 -5.89 -5.60 6.70
C MET A 94 -5.10 -6.33 5.60
N PHE A 95 -4.92 -7.64 5.73
CA PHE A 95 -4.19 -8.40 4.70
C PHE A 95 -4.98 -8.57 3.40
N THR A 96 -6.31 -8.64 3.46
CA THR A 96 -7.14 -8.68 2.26
C THR A 96 -6.89 -7.44 1.38
N SER A 97 -6.78 -6.26 1.98
CA SER A 97 -6.45 -5.04 1.24
C SER A 97 -4.98 -5.00 0.80
N ILE A 98 -4.04 -5.16 1.73
CA ILE A 98 -2.60 -4.90 1.46
C ILE A 98 -1.98 -5.94 0.53
N VAL A 99 -2.32 -7.22 0.69
CA VAL A 99 -1.67 -8.32 -0.04
C VAL A 99 -2.62 -9.16 -0.89
N GLY A 100 -3.91 -8.79 -0.99
CA GLY A 100 -4.93 -9.62 -1.63
C GLY A 100 -4.67 -9.94 -3.10
N ASN A 101 -4.53 -8.90 -3.93
CA ASN A 101 -4.43 -9.06 -5.40
C ASN A 101 -3.07 -8.65 -5.98
N VAL A 102 -2.36 -7.73 -5.33
CA VAL A 102 -1.21 -7.00 -5.92
C VAL A 102 -0.02 -7.89 -6.27
N PHE A 103 0.13 -9.04 -5.62
CA PHE A 103 1.21 -10.00 -5.91
C PHE A 103 1.05 -10.73 -7.25
N GLY A 104 -0.17 -10.76 -7.81
CA GLY A 104 -0.47 -11.39 -9.10
C GLY A 104 -0.39 -10.46 -10.31
N PHE A 105 0.06 -9.21 -10.12
CA PHE A 105 0.06 -8.21 -11.18
C PHE A 105 1.03 -8.56 -12.31
N LYS A 106 0.51 -8.70 -13.53
CA LYS A 106 1.32 -9.03 -14.73
C LYS A 106 2.42 -7.99 -15.03
N ALA A 107 2.23 -6.75 -14.60
CA ALA A 107 3.21 -5.66 -14.75
C ALA A 107 4.41 -5.78 -13.79
N LEU A 108 4.38 -6.72 -12.85
CA LEU A 108 5.44 -6.99 -11.89
C LEU A 108 6.04 -8.39 -12.14
N ARG A 109 7.35 -8.51 -12.00
CA ARG A 109 8.05 -9.82 -12.00
C ARG A 109 8.03 -10.45 -10.61
N ALA A 110 8.18 -9.62 -9.58
CA ALA A 110 8.15 -10.03 -8.18
C ALA A 110 7.66 -8.88 -7.31
N LEU A 111 7.02 -9.23 -6.20
CA LEU A 111 6.60 -8.31 -5.16
C LEU A 111 6.81 -9.00 -3.81
N ARG A 112 7.32 -8.26 -2.82
CA ARG A 112 7.44 -8.71 -1.44
C ARG A 112 7.03 -7.58 -0.51
N LEU A 113 6.17 -7.88 0.46
CA LEU A 113 5.92 -7.00 1.60
C LEU A 113 7.06 -7.20 2.59
N GLU A 114 7.87 -6.17 2.83
CA GLU A 114 9.03 -6.22 3.72
C GLU A 114 8.64 -5.84 5.15
N ASP A 115 7.85 -4.78 5.31
CA ASP A 115 7.48 -4.27 6.64
C ASP A 115 6.12 -3.53 6.62
N LEU A 116 5.49 -3.47 7.79
CA LEU A 116 4.28 -2.71 8.07
C LEU A 116 4.46 -1.86 9.32
N LEU A 117 4.31 -0.55 9.18
CA LEU A 117 4.12 0.35 10.32
C LEU A 117 2.63 0.34 10.68
N ILE A 118 2.31 -0.24 11.83
CA ILE A 118 0.95 -0.27 12.38
C ILE A 118 0.78 0.87 13.39
N PRO A 119 -0.13 1.84 13.14
CA PRO A 119 -0.28 2.99 14.02
C PRO A 119 -0.95 2.60 15.35
N PRO A 120 -0.68 3.34 16.45
CA PRO A 120 -1.34 3.11 17.74
C PRO A 120 -2.87 3.17 17.68
N SER A 121 -3.42 3.99 16.78
CA SER A 121 -4.87 4.11 16.57
C SER A 121 -5.50 2.80 16.06
N TYR A 122 -4.77 2.01 15.26
CA TYR A 122 -5.27 0.74 14.76
C TYR A 122 -4.97 -0.40 15.74
N SER A 123 -3.73 -0.51 16.24
CA SER A 123 -3.33 -1.59 17.15
C SER A 123 -4.14 -1.65 18.45
N LYS A 124 -4.60 -0.51 18.97
CA LYS A 124 -5.47 -0.45 20.16
C LYS A 124 -6.86 -1.06 19.97
N THR A 125 -7.27 -1.33 18.72
CA THR A 125 -8.54 -2.02 18.43
C THR A 125 -8.43 -3.54 18.59
N PHE A 126 -7.23 -4.06 18.80
CA PHE A 126 -6.96 -5.48 18.97
C PHE A 126 -6.78 -5.82 20.44
N GLN A 127 -7.18 -7.03 20.83
CA GLN A 127 -6.88 -7.58 22.16
C GLN A 127 -5.37 -7.77 22.37
N GLY A 128 -4.66 -8.22 21.33
CA GLY A 128 -3.26 -8.65 21.45
C GLY A 128 -3.12 -10.00 22.17
N PRO A 129 -1.93 -10.31 22.71
CA PRO A 129 -1.69 -11.53 23.48
C PRO A 129 -2.60 -11.61 24.71
N PRO A 130 -3.30 -12.74 24.97
CA PRO A 130 -4.12 -12.91 26.17
C PRO A 130 -3.33 -12.77 27.48
N HIS A 131 -2.04 -13.12 27.44
CA HIS A 131 -1.07 -12.92 28.51
C HIS A 131 0.25 -12.44 27.88
N GLY A 132 0.96 -11.57 28.60
CA GLY A 132 2.30 -11.10 28.22
C GLY A 132 3.40 -11.96 28.85
N ILE A 133 4.64 -11.70 28.42
CA ILE A 133 5.87 -12.27 29.02
C ILE A 133 5.92 -11.97 30.52
#